data_AF-A0A0A1ZVR9-F1
#
_entry.id   AF-A0A0A1ZVR9-F1
#
_cell.length_a   1.000
_cell.length_b   1.000
_cell.length_c   1.000
_cell.angle_alpha   90.00
_cell.angle_beta   90.00
_cell.angle_gamma   90.00
#
_symmetry.space_group_name_H-M   'P 1'
#
loop_
_entity.id
_entity.type
_entity.pdbx_description
1 polymer ?
#
loop_
_entity_poly.entity_id
_entity_poly.type
_entity_poly.pdbx_seq_one_letter_code
_entity_poly.pdbx_strand_id
1 'polypeptide(L)' 'MISSINLSQIPIQDLVVSGIIIFIMSTIIANLYNPLLGITYALGNILTLTFLSWLYHDTWSDQSK' A
#
# COMPACT_ATOMS: atom_id res chain seq x y z
N MET A 1 -17.96 4.34 23.25
CA MET A 1 -18.45 3.35 22.26
C MET A 1 -17.51 3.42 21.07
N ILE A 2 -16.42 2.66 21.12
CA ILE A 2 -15.44 2.65 20.03
C ILE A 2 -16.09 1.83 18.93
N SER A 3 -16.60 2.50 17.90
CA SER A 3 -17.17 1.84 16.74
C SER A 3 -16.11 0.89 16.20
N SER A 4 -16.36 -0.41 16.27
CA SER A 4 -15.50 -1.44 15.70
C SER A 4 -15.54 -1.27 14.19
N ILE A 5 -14.63 -0.46 13.65
CA ILE A 5 -14.40 -0.36 12.22
C ILE A 5 -13.88 -1.73 11.82
N ASN A 6 -14.78 -2.57 11.34
CA ASN A 6 -14.49 -3.93 10.90
C ASN A 6 -13.75 -3.82 9.56
N LEU A 7 -12.46 -3.49 9.63
CA LEU A 7 -11.55 -3.31 8.48
C LEU A 7 -11.41 -4.60 7.66
N SER A 8 -11.76 -5.75 8.25
CA SER A 8 -11.64 -7.12 7.72
C SER A 8 -12.29 -7.36 6.35
N GLN A 9 -13.19 -6.49 5.89
CA GLN A 9 -14.03 -6.75 4.73
C GLN A 9 -13.78 -5.82 3.53
N ILE A 10 -12.76 -4.96 3.58
CA ILE A 10 -12.57 -3.96 2.53
C ILE A 10 -11.14 -4.03 1.97
N PRO A 11 -10.94 -4.08 0.64
CA PRO A 11 -9.61 -4.03 0.00
C PRO A 11 -8.77 -2.78 0.38
N ILE A 12 -9.36 -1.83 1.08
CA ILE A 12 -8.71 -0.67 1.69
C ILE A 12 -7.78 -1.09 2.85
N GLN A 13 -8.08 -2.16 3.60
CA GLN A 13 -7.21 -2.62 4.68
C GLN A 13 -5.83 -3.05 4.14
N ASP A 14 -5.81 -3.84 3.07
CA ASP A 14 -4.56 -4.28 2.44
C ASP A 14 -3.76 -3.11 1.88
N LEU A 15 -4.44 -2.11 1.32
CA LEU A 15 -3.79 -0.91 0.82
C LEU A 15 -3.18 -0.07 1.94
N VAL A 16 -3.87 0.08 3.08
CA VAL A 16 -3.38 0.81 4.25
C VAL A 16 -2.19 0.10 4.88
N VAL A 17 -2.27 -1.23 5.06
CA VAL A 17 -1.16 -2.04 5.61
C VAL A 17 0.07 -1.97 4.70
N SER A 18 -0.14 -2.11 3.39
CA SER A 18 0.91 -1.99 2.38
C SER A 18 1.57 -0.60 2.39
N GLY A 19 0.77 0.48 2.47
CA GLY A 19 1.25 1.84 2.58
C GLY A 19 2.11 2.09 3.83
N ILE A 20 1.73 1.52 4.97
CA ILE A 20 2.51 1.60 6.22
C ILE A 20 3.87 0.90 6.06
N ILE A 21 3.89 -0.29 5.44
CA ILE A 21 5.13 -1.03 5.18
C ILE A 21 6.08 -0.22 4.27
N ILE A 22 5.54 0.35 3.19
CA ILE A 22 6.31 1.20 2.27
C ILE A 22 6.87 2.42 2.99
N PHE A 23 6.09 3.04 3.86
CA PHE A 23 6.50 4.21 4.63
C PHE A 23 7.65 3.90 5.60
N ILE A 24 7.58 2.78 6.33
CA ILE A 24 8.64 2.33 7.24
C ILE A 24 9.92 2.04 6.44
N MET A 25 9.81 1.27 5.36
CA MET A 25 10.96 0.94 4.50
C MET A 25 11.57 2.17 3.85
N SER A 26 10.75 3.11 3.38
CA SER A 26 11.18 4.40 2.84
C SER A 26 11.97 5.21 3.87
N THR A 27 11.51 5.24 5.12
CA THR A 27 12.18 5.97 6.21
C THR A 27 13.55 5.37 6.52
N ILE A 28 13.64 4.03 6.53
CA ILE A 28 14.92 3.31 6.70
C ILE A 28 15.88 3.66 5.56
N ILE A 29 15.43 3.61 4.30
CA ILE A 29 16.24 3.92 3.11
C ILE A 29 16.69 5.39 3.11
N ALA A 30 15.80 6.31 3.46
CA ALA A 30 16.10 7.74 3.57
C ALA A 30 17.19 8.03 4.60
N ASN A 31 17.19 7.28 5.70
CA ASN A 31 18.15 7.44 6.80
C ASN A 31 19.50 6.72 6.54
N LEU A 32 19.50 5.57 5.85
CA LEU A 32 20.72 4.80 5.56
C LEU A 32 21.47 5.27 4.31
N TYR A 33 20.76 5.78 3.31
CA TYR A 33 21.36 6.12 2.02
C TYR A 33 21.25 7.60 1.72
N ASN A 34 20.08 8.02 1.24
CA ASN A 34 19.83 9.39 0.85
C ASN A 34 18.32 9.63 0.87
N PRO A 35 17.83 10.75 1.43
CA PRO A 35 16.41 11.06 1.49
C PRO A 35 15.72 10.99 0.13
N LEU A 36 16.43 11.37 -0.95
CA LEU A 36 15.91 11.33 -2.32
C LEU A 36 15.58 9.89 -2.78
N LEU A 37 16.37 8.90 -2.35
CA LEU A 37 16.14 7.49 -2.65
C LEU A 37 14.95 6.93 -1.86
N GLY A 38 14.74 7.37 -0.62
CA GLY A 38 13.55 7.02 0.16
C GLY A 38 12.27 7.52 -0.50
N ILE A 39 12.25 8.79 -0.93
CA ILE A 39 11.12 9.39 -1.65
C ILE A 39 10.85 8.62 -2.96
N THR A 40 11.89 8.33 -3.73
CA THR A 40 11.77 7.59 -4.99
C THR A 40 11.23 6.17 -4.75
N TYR A 41 11.70 5.50 -3.69
CA TYR A 41 11.20 4.19 -3.29
C TYR A 41 9.72 4.24 -2.92
N ALA A 42 9.29 5.21 -2.12
CA ALA A 42 7.89 5.36 -1.74
C ALA A 42 6.99 5.61 -2.96
N LEU A 43 7.37 6.56 -3.83
CA LEU A 43 6.63 6.85 -5.06
C LEU A 43 6.57 5.65 -6.01
N GLY A 44 7.69 4.96 -6.21
CA GLY A 44 7.75 3.77 -7.06
C GLY A 44 6.84 2.65 -6.56
N ASN A 45 6.81 2.41 -5.26
CA ASN A 45 5.94 1.39 -4.66
C ASN A 45 4.46 1.77 -4.76
N ILE A 46 4.09 3.04 -4.50
CA ILE A 46 2.70 3.52 -4.64
C ILE A 46 2.24 3.41 -6.11
N LEU A 47 3.08 3.82 -7.06
CA LEU A 47 2.79 3.67 -8.49
C LEU A 47 2.60 2.20 -8.88
N THR A 48 3.48 1.32 -8.40
CA THR A 48 3.42 -0.11 -8.68
C THR A 48 2.14 -0.72 -8.12
N LEU A 49 1.77 -0.39 -6.87
CA LEU A 49 0.52 -0.86 -6.27
C LEU A 49 -0.72 -0.34 -7.00
N THR A 50 -0.70 0.93 -7.39
CA THR A 50 -1.81 1.53 -8.15
C THR A 50 -1.94 0.84 -9.52
N PHE A 51 -0.81 0.60 -10.18
CA PHE A 51 -0.76 -0.10 -11.46
C PHE A 51 -1.20 -1.56 -11.33
N LEU A 52 -0.77 -2.30 -10.30
CA LEU A 52 -1.21 -3.67 -10.04
C LEU A 52 -2.69 -3.71 -9.69
N SER A 53 -3.17 -2.79 -8.86
CA SER A 53 -4.59 -2.69 -8.50
C SER A 53 -5.46 -2.36 -9.72
N TRP A 54 -4.95 -1.57 -10.66
CA TRP A 54 -5.60 -1.30 -11.94
C TRP A 54 -5.54 -2.50 -12.90
N LEU A 55 -4.36 -3.11 -13.08
CA LEU A 55 -4.12 -4.23 -13.99
C LEU A 55 -4.91 -5.48 -13.59
N TYR A 56 -4.96 -5.75 -12.29
CA TYR A 56 -5.63 -6.91 -11.72
C TYR A 56 -7.01 -6.57 -11.15
N HIS A 57 -7.57 -5.40 -11.46
CA HIS A 57 -8.86 -4.96 -10.96
C HIS A 57 -9.95 -6.03 -11.13
N ASP A 58 -10.06 -6.60 -12.34
CA ASP A 58 -11.06 -7.63 -12.66
C ASP A 58 -10.81 -8.96 -11.94
N THR A 59 -9.55 -9.36 -11.75
CA THR A 59 -9.19 -10.59 -11.03
C THR A 59 -9.41 -10.54 -9.52
N TRP A 60 -9.45 -9.34 -8.93
CA TRP A 60 -9.65 -9.15 -7.48
C TRP A 60 -11.06 -8.65 -7.14
N SER A 61 -11.77 -8.04 -8.10
CA SER A 61 -13.15 -7.59 -7.95
C SER A 61 -14.18 -8.73 -8.02
N ASP A 62 -13.83 -9.87 -8.62
CA ASP A 62 -14.75 -11.01 -8.72
C ASP A 62 -14.57 -11.97 -7.52
N GLN A 63 -14.97 -11.52 -6.34
CA GLN A 63 -15.20 -12.40 -5.17
C GLN A 63 -16.62 -13.00 -5.15
N SER A 64 -17.36 -12.91 -6.26
CA SER A 64 -18.74 -13.39 -6.38
C SER A 64 -18.85 -14.58 -7.34
N LYS A 65 -18.22 -15.70 -7.00
CA LYS A 65 -18.67 -17.01 -7.46
C LYS A 65 -18.49 -18.10 -6.43
#